data_AF-A0A6P5KYI6-F1
#
_entry.id   AF-A0A6P5KYI6-F1
#
_cell.length_a   1.000
_cell.length_b   1.000
_cell.length_c   1.000
_cell.angle_alpha   90.00
_cell.angle_beta   90.00
_cell.angle_gamma   90.00
#
_symmetry.space_group_name_H-M   'P 1'
#
loop_
_entity.id
_entity.type
_entity.pdbx_description
1 polymer ?
#
loop_
_entity_poly.entity_id
_entity_poly.type
_entity_poly.pdbx_seq_one_letter_code
_entity_poly.pdbx_strand_id
1 'polypeptide(L)'
;MNSLFFQSPKTIHIPGSSTVGNGFELWDIGCFSTERSLAKKLKKNPFYPFFQQQANVYVLEYYQDTLWKGILLFLICVILMSLGLFKKVHNQETWGFPAYGVGIGLWLAVSSLPRRRLVLNHTRGMYHFSIHGHTVYQGPLYRIYIRLALRSDAYGKCFFQLVLCGYKLEPLVLVKLSEHYQQLEFLGRHIARKLNINYFDCMAVSYRHVVRHWPLGSVYSPGIVPRRNFSYVPRYSLYQEDDVMV
;
A
#
# COMPACT_ATOMS: atom_id res chain seq x y z
N MET A 1 34.46 -30.65 11.08
CA MET A 1 33.57 -29.91 11.98
C MET A 1 33.19 -28.61 11.30
N ASN A 2 31.88 -28.39 11.17
CA ASN A 2 31.27 -27.69 10.03
C ASN A 2 31.35 -26.16 10.12
N SER A 3 31.71 -25.57 8.98
CA SER A 3 31.67 -24.14 8.69
C SER A 3 30.22 -23.62 8.70
N LEU A 4 29.94 -22.67 9.60
CA LEU A 4 28.68 -21.93 9.63
C LEU A 4 28.62 -20.96 8.45
N PHE A 5 27.94 -21.39 7.38
CA PHE A 5 27.55 -20.52 6.27
C PHE A 5 26.64 -19.41 6.77
N PHE A 6 27.18 -18.20 6.94
CA PHE A 6 26.39 -16.98 7.08
C PHE A 6 25.75 -16.66 5.72
N GLN A 7 24.52 -17.13 5.52
CA GLN A 7 23.75 -16.79 4.33
C GLN A 7 23.19 -15.37 4.51
N SER A 8 23.74 -14.41 3.76
CA SER A 8 23.19 -13.06 3.65
C SER A 8 21.71 -13.13 3.23
N PRO A 9 20.80 -12.32 3.82
CA PRO A 9 19.41 -12.31 3.39
C PRO A 9 19.35 -11.96 1.90
N LYS A 10 18.74 -12.85 1.11
CA LYS A 10 18.49 -12.62 -0.31
C LYS A 10 17.68 -11.33 -0.44
N THR A 11 18.30 -10.29 -0.97
CA THR A 11 17.62 -9.04 -1.32
C THR A 11 16.73 -9.33 -2.51
N ILE A 12 15.49 -9.69 -2.26
CA ILE A 12 14.46 -9.65 -3.28
C ILE A 12 14.07 -8.18 -3.38
N HIS A 13 14.63 -7.49 -4.38
CA HIS A 13 14.00 -6.29 -4.92
C HIS A 13 12.51 -6.59 -5.01
N ILE A 14 11.63 -5.76 -4.43
CA ILE A 14 10.24 -5.77 -4.87
C ILE A 14 10.30 -5.34 -6.34
N PRO A 15 10.14 -6.26 -7.31
CA PRO A 15 10.13 -5.89 -8.71
C PRO A 15 8.66 -5.57 -8.98
N GLY A 16 8.31 -4.30 -8.85
CA GLY A 16 7.55 -3.73 -9.95
C GLY A 16 8.49 -3.85 -11.16
N SER A 17 8.07 -4.58 -12.20
CA SER A 17 8.88 -4.94 -13.38
C SER A 17 9.85 -6.12 -13.20
N SER A 18 9.38 -7.32 -13.54
CA SER A 18 10.11 -8.24 -14.43
C SER A 18 9.24 -9.46 -14.76
N THR A 19 8.24 -9.26 -15.60
CA THR A 19 7.93 -10.25 -16.64
C THR A 19 8.23 -9.53 -17.95
N VAL A 20 9.17 -10.07 -18.70
CA VAL A 20 9.54 -9.67 -20.05
C VAL A 20 8.28 -9.32 -20.85
N GLY A 21 8.16 -8.06 -21.21
CA GLY A 21 7.00 -7.49 -21.88
C GLY A 21 7.21 -5.98 -21.95
N ASN A 22 7.86 -5.52 -23.01
CA ASN A 22 8.03 -4.12 -23.33
C ASN A 22 6.67 -3.41 -23.33
N GLY A 23 6.43 -2.53 -22.37
CA GLY A 23 5.17 -1.78 -22.29
C GLY A 23 5.22 -0.75 -21.18
N PHE A 24 5.22 0.52 -21.57
CA PHE A 24 5.15 1.70 -20.71
C PHE A 24 4.06 1.58 -19.63
N GLU A 25 4.33 2.10 -18.43
CA GLU A 25 3.38 2.23 -17.29
C GLU A 25 2.08 3.00 -17.61
N LEU A 26 1.89 3.48 -18.85
CA LEU A 26 0.65 4.04 -19.37
C LEU A 26 -0.45 2.99 -19.62
N TRP A 27 -0.13 1.69 -19.56
CA TRP A 27 -1.07 0.58 -19.81
C TRP A 27 -1.75 -0.01 -18.56
N ASP A 28 -1.54 0.57 -17.38
CA ASP A 28 -2.28 0.22 -16.15
C ASP A 28 -3.76 0.70 -16.18
N ILE A 29 -4.19 1.32 -17.29
CA ILE A 29 -5.58 1.65 -17.58
C ILE A 29 -6.27 0.37 -18.10
N GLY A 30 -6.67 -0.50 -17.18
CA GLY A 30 -7.80 -1.43 -17.38
C GLY A 30 -7.56 -2.76 -18.11
N CYS A 31 -6.38 -3.06 -18.67
CA CYS A 31 -6.22 -4.28 -19.48
C CYS A 31 -5.85 -5.55 -18.68
N PHE A 32 -5.11 -5.42 -17.58
CA PHE A 32 -4.76 -6.57 -16.73
C PHE A 32 -5.52 -6.51 -15.41
N SER A 33 -6.30 -7.55 -15.10
CA SER A 33 -7.03 -7.69 -13.84
C SER A 33 -6.05 -7.66 -12.65
N THR A 34 -5.83 -6.47 -12.09
CA THR A 34 -4.88 -6.19 -11.01
C THR A 34 -5.20 -7.03 -9.76
N GLU A 35 -6.48 -7.31 -9.54
CA GLU A 35 -7.00 -8.22 -8.52
C GLU A 35 -6.48 -9.65 -8.67
N ARG A 36 -6.56 -10.23 -9.87
CA ARG A 36 -6.07 -11.59 -10.11
C ARG A 36 -4.56 -11.67 -9.94
N SER A 37 -3.84 -10.61 -10.31
CA SER A 37 -2.39 -10.52 -10.07
C SER A 37 -2.08 -10.52 -8.57
N LEU A 38 -2.78 -9.70 -7.79
CA LEU A 38 -2.61 -9.68 -6.33
C LEU A 38 -3.05 -11.00 -5.68
N ALA A 39 -4.14 -11.62 -6.13
CA ALA A 39 -4.58 -12.92 -5.66
C ALA A 39 -3.54 -14.02 -5.97
N LYS A 40 -2.93 -14.02 -7.17
CA LYS A 40 -1.82 -14.92 -7.53
C LYS A 40 -0.61 -14.69 -6.62
N LYS A 41 -0.26 -13.43 -6.34
CA LYS A 41 0.83 -13.08 -5.41
C LYS A 41 0.55 -13.57 -3.99
N LEU A 42 -0.68 -13.42 -3.50
CA LEU A 42 -1.09 -13.88 -2.18
C LEU A 42 -1.17 -15.40 -2.08
N LYS A 43 -1.57 -16.09 -3.16
CA LYS A 43 -1.53 -17.55 -3.23
C LYS A 43 -0.09 -18.08 -3.12
N LYS A 44 0.88 -17.38 -3.73
CA LYS A 44 2.30 -17.73 -3.63
C LYS A 44 2.90 -17.35 -2.27
N ASN A 45 2.60 -16.15 -1.78
CA ASN A 45 3.11 -15.59 -0.53
C ASN A 45 1.95 -15.06 0.33
N PRO A 46 1.55 -15.79 1.40
CA PRO A 46 0.36 -15.43 2.18
C PRO A 46 0.51 -14.12 2.98
N PHE A 47 1.76 -13.65 3.17
CA PHE A 47 2.08 -12.43 3.91
C PHE A 47 2.32 -11.21 3.01
N TYR A 48 2.12 -11.33 1.69
CA TYR A 48 2.32 -10.22 0.76
C TYR A 48 1.55 -8.96 1.22
N PRO A 49 2.17 -7.77 1.21
CA PRO A 49 3.49 -7.44 0.64
C PRO A 49 4.67 -7.68 1.59
N PHE A 50 4.44 -8.15 2.81
CA PHE A 50 5.47 -8.31 3.82
C PHE A 50 6.20 -9.65 3.69
N PHE A 51 7.45 -9.64 4.14
CA PHE A 51 8.28 -10.80 4.36
C PHE A 51 8.33 -11.12 5.85
N GLN A 52 8.19 -12.39 6.18
CA GLN A 52 8.32 -12.85 7.57
C GLN A 52 9.81 -13.01 7.90
N GLN A 53 10.36 -12.14 8.73
CA GLN A 53 11.76 -12.26 9.18
C GLN A 53 11.86 -13.22 10.37
N GLN A 54 10.90 -13.16 11.29
CA GLN A 54 10.79 -14.01 12.49
C GLN A 54 9.31 -14.30 12.78
N ALA A 55 9.02 -15.20 13.72
CA ALA A 55 7.65 -15.37 14.21
C ALA A 55 7.12 -14.01 14.71
N ASN A 56 5.96 -13.57 14.21
CA ASN A 56 5.30 -12.32 14.60
C ASN A 56 6.04 -11.00 14.25
N VAL A 57 7.08 -11.05 13.41
CA VAL A 57 7.78 -9.86 12.88
C VAL A 57 7.75 -9.86 11.36
N TYR A 58 7.02 -8.90 10.79
CA TYR A 58 6.87 -8.74 9.35
C TYR A 58 7.60 -7.51 8.86
N VAL A 59 8.33 -7.64 7.76
CA VAL A 59 9.15 -6.59 7.18
C VAL A 59 8.71 -6.33 5.76
N LEU A 60 8.50 -5.06 5.43
CA LEU A 60 8.24 -4.60 4.09
C LEU A 60 9.33 -3.62 3.71
N GLU A 61 10.03 -3.91 2.61
CA GLU A 61 11.04 -3.02 2.04
C GLU A 61 10.55 -2.53 0.69
N TYR A 62 10.40 -1.23 0.51
CA TYR A 62 9.94 -0.66 -0.75
C TYR A 62 10.81 0.53 -1.16
N TYR A 63 10.86 0.76 -2.48
CA TYR A 63 11.50 1.93 -3.08
C TYR A 63 10.43 2.95 -3.47
N GLN A 64 10.84 4.20 -3.66
CA GLN A 64 9.92 5.23 -4.10
C GLN A 64 9.60 5.08 -5.59
N ASP A 65 8.31 5.21 -5.95
CA ASP A 65 7.82 5.09 -7.34
C ASP A 65 8.45 6.10 -8.33
N THR A 66 9.10 7.16 -7.83
CA THR A 66 9.80 8.15 -8.66
C THR A 66 11.15 7.66 -9.20
N LEU A 67 11.67 6.54 -8.69
CA LEU A 67 13.00 6.01 -9.02
C LEU A 67 13.09 5.62 -10.50
N TRP A 68 12.13 4.86 -11.01
CA TRP A 68 12.12 4.46 -12.41
C TRP A 68 11.97 5.65 -13.37
N LYS A 69 11.18 6.66 -12.97
CA LYS A 69 11.02 7.90 -13.75
C LYS A 69 12.33 8.68 -13.86
N GLY A 70 13.10 8.75 -12.77
CA GLY A 70 14.42 9.37 -12.75
C GLY A 70 15.42 8.62 -13.63
N ILE A 71 15.49 7.29 -13.51
CA ILE A 71 16.37 6.45 -14.36
C ILE A 71 15.99 6.56 -15.83
N LEU A 72 14.69 6.49 -16.16
CA LEU A 72 14.22 6.60 -17.53
C LEU A 72 14.58 7.95 -18.13
N LEU A 73 14.36 9.05 -17.40
CA LEU A 73 14.75 10.39 -17.82
C LEU A 73 16.25 10.47 -18.06
N PHE A 74 17.06 9.95 -17.14
CA PHE A 74 18.51 9.90 -17.27
C PHE A 74 18.95 9.14 -18.53
N LEU A 75 18.40 7.94 -18.77
CA LEU A 75 18.72 7.12 -19.95
C LEU A 75 18.34 7.81 -21.25
N ILE A 76 17.15 8.42 -21.32
CA ILE A 76 16.71 9.17 -22.50
C ILE A 76 17.67 10.32 -22.79
N CYS A 77 18.05 11.11 -21.78
CA CYS A 77 18.99 12.20 -21.96
C CYS A 77 20.38 11.73 -22.43
N VAL A 78 20.89 10.61 -21.89
CA VAL A 78 22.16 10.03 -22.33
C VAL A 78 22.09 9.52 -23.78
N ILE A 79 20.99 8.85 -24.16
CA ILE A 79 20.77 8.35 -25.52
C ILE A 79 20.69 9.52 -26.52
N LEU A 80 19.98 10.60 -26.20
CA LEU A 80 19.89 11.80 -27.02
C LEU A 80 21.26 12.45 -27.25
N MET A 81 22.11 12.46 -26.21
CA MET A 81 23.50 12.93 -26.30
C MET A 81 24.36 12.00 -27.15
N SER A 82 24.26 10.67 -26.97
CA SER A 82 25.07 9.70 -27.70
C SER A 82 24.72 9.59 -29.19
N LEU A 83 23.43 9.71 -29.53
CA LEU A 83 22.96 9.69 -30.92
C LEU A 83 23.27 10.99 -31.68
N GLY A 84 23.78 12.02 -30.99
CA GLY A 84 24.19 13.26 -31.63
C GLY A 84 23.06 13.99 -32.34
N LEU A 85 21.79 13.81 -31.92
CA LEU A 85 20.64 14.54 -32.47
C LEU A 85 20.84 16.07 -32.37
N PHE A 86 21.63 16.53 -31.39
CA PHE A 86 22.06 17.92 -31.23
C PHE A 86 23.39 18.27 -31.91
N LYS A 87 24.18 17.31 -32.41
CA LYS A 87 25.40 17.59 -33.18
C LYS A 87 25.09 18.15 -34.57
N LYS A 88 23.92 17.86 -35.14
CA LYS A 88 23.52 18.33 -36.47
C LYS A 88 22.98 19.77 -36.48
N VAL A 89 22.60 20.29 -35.30
CA VAL A 89 22.20 21.68 -35.10
C VAL A 89 23.46 22.46 -34.72
N HIS A 90 24.19 22.89 -35.74
CA HIS A 90 25.50 23.55 -35.63
C HIS A 90 25.40 25.01 -35.11
N ASN A 91 24.21 25.53 -34.84
CA ASN A 91 24.08 26.86 -34.21
C ASN A 91 23.87 26.69 -32.69
N GLN A 92 24.85 27.20 -31.96
CA GLN A 92 24.94 27.22 -30.49
C GLN A 92 23.61 27.63 -29.85
N GLU A 93 23.22 26.89 -28.78
CA GLU A 93 22.38 27.29 -27.62
C GLU A 93 21.63 26.09 -27.01
N THR A 94 21.44 24.99 -27.75
CA THR A 94 20.58 23.88 -27.29
C THR A 94 21.27 22.78 -26.48
N TRP A 95 22.59 22.82 -26.28
CA TRP A 95 23.32 21.83 -25.48
C TRP A 95 23.04 21.91 -23.97
N GLY A 96 22.57 23.05 -23.48
CA GLY A 96 22.22 23.23 -22.06
C GLY A 96 21.04 22.38 -21.63
N PHE A 97 20.05 22.19 -22.51
CA PHE A 97 18.84 21.44 -22.22
C PHE A 97 19.08 19.94 -21.92
N PRO A 98 19.79 19.16 -22.76
CA PRO A 98 20.09 17.76 -22.45
C PRO A 98 21.05 17.62 -21.27
N ALA A 99 22.04 18.50 -21.12
CA ALA A 99 22.96 18.48 -19.98
C ALA A 99 22.21 18.70 -18.65
N TYR A 100 21.27 19.65 -18.63
CA TYR A 100 20.39 19.90 -17.49
C TYR A 100 19.45 18.71 -17.22
N GLY A 101 18.94 18.07 -18.28
CA GLY A 101 18.13 16.85 -18.17
C GLY A 101 18.89 15.68 -17.53
N VAL A 102 20.17 15.48 -17.87
CA VAL A 102 21.04 14.49 -17.22
C VAL A 102 21.20 14.81 -15.74
N GLY A 103 21.47 16.08 -15.40
CA GLY A 103 21.62 16.53 -14.01
C GLY A 103 20.37 16.28 -13.17
N ILE A 104 19.19 16.68 -13.66
CA ILE A 104 17.91 16.43 -12.98
C ILE A 104 17.60 14.94 -12.89
N GLY A 105 17.79 14.19 -13.97
CA GLY A 105 17.53 12.74 -13.99
C GLY A 105 18.37 12.00 -12.95
N LEU A 106 19.67 12.35 -12.87
CA LEU A 106 20.58 11.79 -11.87
C LEU A 106 20.19 12.22 -10.45
N TRP A 107 19.88 13.50 -10.23
CA TRP A 107 19.43 14.01 -8.93
C TRP A 107 18.16 13.29 -8.43
N LEU A 108 17.16 13.13 -9.31
CA LEU A 108 15.92 12.41 -9.01
C LEU A 108 16.17 10.93 -8.72
N ALA A 109 17.04 10.29 -9.50
CA ALA A 109 17.43 8.89 -9.27
C ALA A 109 18.09 8.75 -7.89
N VAL A 110 19.10 9.57 -7.59
CA VAL A 110 19.83 9.52 -6.30
C VAL A 110 18.92 9.82 -5.12
N SER A 111 18.04 10.81 -5.24
CA SER A 111 17.11 11.20 -4.17
C SER A 111 16.04 10.15 -3.87
N SER A 112 15.73 9.27 -4.83
CA SER A 112 14.71 8.22 -4.70
C SER A 112 15.25 6.83 -4.38
N LEU A 113 16.58 6.64 -4.41
CA LEU A 113 17.28 5.45 -3.94
C LEU A 113 17.07 5.07 -2.47
N PRO A 114 16.78 5.99 -1.51
CA PRO A 114 16.64 5.63 -0.11
C PRO A 114 15.66 4.47 0.12
N ARG A 115 16.20 3.32 0.55
CA ARG A 115 15.40 2.14 0.91
C ARG A 115 14.52 2.48 2.11
N ARG A 116 13.21 2.28 1.96
CA ARG A 116 12.23 2.44 3.04
C ARG A 116 11.88 1.07 3.57
N ARG A 117 11.89 0.93 4.89
CA ARG A 117 11.62 -0.33 5.57
C ARG A 117 10.58 -0.12 6.66
N LEU A 118 9.43 -0.77 6.50
CA LEU A 118 8.36 -0.85 7.48
C LEU A 118 8.41 -2.21 8.17
N VAL A 119 8.63 -2.20 9.48
CA VAL A 119 8.65 -3.39 10.32
C VAL A 119 7.43 -3.39 11.24
N LEU A 120 6.61 -4.43 11.13
CA LEU A 120 5.50 -4.70 12.03
C LEU A 120 5.96 -5.71 13.07
N ASN A 121 6.01 -5.29 14.33
CA ASN A 121 6.34 -6.17 15.44
C ASN A 121 5.08 -6.46 16.26
N HIS A 122 4.49 -7.64 16.04
CA HIS A 122 3.29 -8.05 16.76
C HIS A 122 3.58 -8.49 18.19
N THR A 123 4.79 -8.97 18.50
CA THR A 123 5.16 -9.34 19.88
C THR A 123 5.12 -8.15 20.83
N ARG A 124 5.53 -6.97 20.33
CA ARG A 124 5.53 -5.71 21.09
C ARG A 124 4.28 -4.86 20.85
N GLY A 125 3.42 -5.23 19.89
CA GLY A 125 2.28 -4.42 19.47
C GLY A 125 2.67 -3.07 18.85
N MET A 126 3.87 -2.97 18.26
CA MET A 126 4.43 -1.72 17.74
C MET A 126 4.86 -1.88 16.28
N TYR A 127 4.77 -0.81 15.51
CA TYR A 127 5.37 -0.71 14.18
C TYR A 127 6.52 0.28 14.19
N HIS A 128 7.52 -0.02 13.36
CA HIS A 128 8.70 0.80 13.15
C HIS A 128 8.80 1.15 11.68
N PHE A 129 8.87 2.44 11.39
CA PHE A 129 9.14 2.95 10.05
C PHE A 129 10.56 3.51 10.04
N SER A 130 11.39 2.94 9.17
CA SER A 130 12.80 3.31 9.02
C SER A 130 13.10 3.70 7.59
N ILE A 131 13.85 4.79 7.43
CA ILE A 131 14.38 5.24 6.15
C ILE A 131 15.89 5.20 6.27
N HIS A 132 16.57 4.54 5.33
CA HIS A 132 18.04 4.48 5.33
C HIS A 132 18.67 3.84 6.59
N GLY A 133 17.91 2.99 7.30
CA GLY A 133 18.35 2.41 8.58
C GLY A 133 18.12 3.29 9.81
N HIS A 134 17.72 4.56 9.64
CA HIS A 134 17.31 5.43 10.74
C HIS A 134 15.81 5.26 11.01
N THR A 135 15.44 5.09 12.28
CA THR A 135 14.05 5.00 12.72
C THR A 135 13.41 6.38 12.68
N VAL A 136 12.56 6.64 11.68
CA VAL A 136 11.84 7.91 11.53
C VAL A 136 10.65 7.98 12.46
N TYR A 137 9.92 6.87 12.59
CA TYR A 137 8.75 6.82 13.44
C TYR A 137 8.54 5.44 14.06
N GLN A 138 8.11 5.43 15.31
CA GLN A 138 7.69 4.24 16.03
C GLN A 138 6.34 4.52 16.67
N GLY A 139 5.39 3.61 16.49
CA GLY A 139 4.06 3.78 17.05
C GLY A 139 3.33 2.47 17.30
N PRO A 140 2.16 2.53 17.95
CA PRO A 140 1.36 1.36 18.26
C PRO A 140 0.66 0.81 17.02
N LEU A 141 0.50 -0.52 16.97
CA LEU A 141 0.01 -1.25 15.81
C LEU A 141 -1.42 -0.87 15.40
N TYR A 142 -2.27 -0.41 16.33
CA TYR A 142 -3.66 -0.01 16.03
C TYR A 142 -3.77 1.14 15.03
N ARG A 143 -2.70 1.94 14.85
CA ARG A 143 -2.67 3.06 13.90
C ARG A 143 -2.39 2.61 12.46
N ILE A 144 -1.99 1.36 12.25
CA ILE A 144 -1.81 0.78 10.92
C ILE A 144 -3.08 0.03 10.53
N TYR A 145 -3.53 0.30 9.31
CA TYR A 145 -4.73 -0.31 8.77
C TYR A 145 -4.66 -0.40 7.26
N ILE A 146 -5.40 -1.37 6.71
CA ILE A 146 -5.68 -1.44 5.28
C ILE A 146 -6.97 -0.69 5.04
N ARG A 147 -6.99 0.20 4.06
CA ARG A 147 -8.17 0.94 3.63
C ARG A 147 -8.47 0.67 2.16
N LEU A 148 -9.73 0.41 1.88
CA LEU A 148 -10.27 0.49 0.54
C LEU A 148 -10.62 1.95 0.25
N ALA A 149 -9.95 2.57 -0.72
CA ALA A 149 -10.22 3.93 -1.16
C ALA A 149 -11.03 3.92 -2.45
N LEU A 150 -12.02 4.80 -2.55
CA LEU A 150 -12.76 5.05 -3.77
C LEU A 150 -12.11 6.24 -4.50
N ARG A 151 -11.86 6.07 -5.79
CA ARG A 151 -11.36 7.11 -6.71
C ARG A 151 -12.33 7.25 -7.85
N SER A 152 -12.83 8.46 -8.07
CA SER A 152 -13.67 8.78 -9.23
C SER A 152 -12.80 9.38 -10.33
N ASP A 153 -12.99 8.91 -11.55
CA ASP A 153 -12.42 9.50 -12.76
C ASP A 153 -13.27 10.69 -13.25
N ALA A 154 -12.69 11.51 -14.13
CA ALA A 154 -13.35 12.69 -14.72
C ALA A 154 -14.65 12.33 -15.47
N TYR A 155 -14.75 11.11 -15.97
CA TYR A 155 -15.93 10.57 -16.66
C TYR A 155 -16.98 9.96 -15.71
N GLY A 156 -16.82 10.09 -14.39
CA GLY A 156 -17.76 9.56 -13.40
C GLY A 156 -17.63 8.06 -13.13
N LYS A 157 -16.63 7.39 -13.71
CA LYS A 157 -16.31 6.00 -13.38
C LYS A 157 -15.63 5.90 -12.03
N CYS A 158 -16.07 4.96 -11.21
CA CYS A 158 -15.55 4.73 -9.88
C CYS A 158 -14.59 3.54 -9.87
N PHE A 159 -13.37 3.77 -9.40
CA PHE A 159 -12.33 2.78 -9.21
C PHE A 159 -12.02 2.60 -7.73
N PHE A 160 -11.85 1.35 -7.32
CA PHE A 160 -11.43 0.97 -5.98
C PHE A 160 -9.92 0.76 -5.95
N GLN A 161 -9.30 1.31 -4.91
CA GLN A 161 -7.87 1.29 -4.67
C GLN A 161 -7.62 0.69 -3.29
N LEU A 162 -6.75 -0.32 -3.18
CA LEU A 162 -6.41 -0.91 -1.90
C LEU A 162 -5.11 -0.31 -1.40
N VAL A 163 -5.14 0.33 -0.23
CA VAL A 163 -4.02 1.08 0.32
C VAL A 163 -3.73 0.62 1.75
N LEU A 164 -2.46 0.37 2.05
CA LEU A 164 -1.99 0.22 3.42
C LEU A 164 -1.60 1.61 3.95
N CYS A 165 -2.28 2.04 5.00
CA CYS A 165 -2.10 3.35 5.61
C CYS A 165 -1.66 3.24 7.07
N GLY A 166 -1.06 4.30 7.57
CA GLY A 166 -0.72 4.43 8.98
C GLY A 166 -0.44 5.88 9.38
N TYR A 167 -0.41 6.15 10.67
CA TYR A 167 -0.04 7.48 11.17
C TYR A 167 1.43 7.80 10.85
N LYS A 168 1.68 8.95 10.21
CA LYS A 168 3.00 9.36 9.69
C LYS A 168 3.66 8.31 8.79
N LEU A 169 2.85 7.46 8.16
CA LEU A 169 3.29 6.48 7.16
C LEU A 169 2.82 6.94 5.79
N GLU A 170 3.67 6.79 4.78
CA GLU A 170 3.26 7.00 3.40
C GLU A 170 2.21 5.96 3.00
N PRO A 171 1.12 6.36 2.31
CA PRO A 171 0.12 5.41 1.85
C PRO A 171 0.73 4.48 0.80
N LEU A 172 0.87 3.20 1.13
CA LEU A 172 1.36 2.19 0.21
C LEU A 172 0.20 1.64 -0.61
N VAL A 173 0.21 1.91 -1.90
CA VAL A 173 -0.81 1.43 -2.83
C VAL A 173 -0.52 -0.02 -3.21
N LEU A 174 -1.37 -0.95 -2.77
CA LEU A 174 -1.29 -2.37 -3.11
C LEU A 174 -1.91 -2.66 -4.48
N VAL A 175 -3.01 -1.97 -4.79
CA VAL A 175 -3.74 -2.06 -6.06
C VAL A 175 -4.14 -0.65 -6.45
N LYS A 176 -3.71 -0.17 -7.62
CA LYS A 176 -3.88 1.22 -8.08
C LYS A 176 -5.31 1.51 -8.57
N LEU A 177 -5.86 0.70 -9.47
CA LEU A 177 -7.19 0.88 -10.05
C LEU A 177 -7.84 -0.49 -10.27
N SER A 178 -9.03 -0.69 -9.71
CA SER A 178 -9.87 -1.84 -10.03
C SER A 178 -11.36 -1.50 -9.97
N GLU A 179 -12.16 -2.13 -10.83
CA GLU A 179 -13.61 -1.93 -10.88
C GLU A 179 -14.37 -2.91 -9.95
N HIS A 180 -13.80 -4.08 -9.63
CA HIS A 180 -14.52 -5.10 -8.85
C HIS A 180 -14.34 -4.93 -7.32
N TYR A 181 -15.24 -4.14 -6.74
CA TYR A 181 -15.33 -3.95 -5.29
C TYR A 181 -15.22 -5.25 -4.47
N GLN A 182 -16.02 -6.27 -4.79
CA GLN A 182 -16.14 -7.48 -3.97
C GLN A 182 -14.85 -8.28 -3.88
N GLN A 183 -14.10 -8.37 -4.99
CA GLN A 183 -12.83 -9.08 -5.04
C GLN A 183 -11.79 -8.35 -4.20
N LEU A 184 -11.76 -7.02 -4.30
CA LEU A 184 -10.81 -6.20 -3.57
C LEU A 184 -11.11 -6.13 -2.07
N GLU A 185 -12.39 -6.13 -1.69
CA GLU A 185 -12.84 -6.26 -0.29
C GLU A 185 -12.35 -7.57 0.32
N PHE A 186 -12.63 -8.70 -0.35
CA PHE A 186 -12.21 -10.02 0.11
C PHE A 186 -10.68 -10.08 0.29
N LEU A 187 -9.95 -9.53 -0.67
CA LEU A 187 -8.49 -9.51 -0.66
C LEU A 187 -7.93 -8.64 0.46
N GLY A 188 -8.49 -7.44 0.65
CA GLY A 188 -8.12 -6.54 1.74
C GLY A 188 -8.36 -7.18 3.11
N ARG A 189 -9.51 -7.85 3.29
CA ARG A 189 -9.83 -8.57 4.53
C ARG A 189 -8.92 -9.79 4.73
N HIS A 190 -8.55 -10.49 3.66
CA HIS A 190 -7.62 -11.60 3.71
C HIS A 190 -6.23 -11.15 4.17
N ILE A 191 -5.68 -10.10 3.56
CA ILE A 191 -4.38 -9.52 3.93
C ILE A 191 -4.43 -9.03 5.38
N ALA A 192 -5.46 -8.28 5.77
CA ALA A 192 -5.61 -7.78 7.13
C ALA A 192 -5.67 -8.92 8.16
N ARG A 193 -6.32 -10.04 7.81
CA ARG A 193 -6.39 -11.24 8.66
C ARG A 193 -5.03 -11.90 8.82
N LYS A 194 -4.28 -12.06 7.72
CA LYS A 194 -2.96 -12.70 7.74
C LYS A 194 -1.91 -11.87 8.47
N LEU A 195 -1.95 -10.55 8.28
CA LEU A 195 -1.07 -9.61 8.97
C LEU A 195 -1.56 -9.22 10.36
N ASN A 196 -2.74 -9.70 10.79
CA ASN A 196 -3.36 -9.31 12.05
C ASN A 196 -3.37 -7.77 12.25
N ILE A 197 -3.95 -7.02 11.30
CA ILE A 197 -4.12 -5.56 11.38
C ILE A 197 -5.59 -5.16 11.12
N ASN A 198 -5.90 -3.88 11.30
CA ASN A 198 -7.23 -3.34 11.05
C ASN A 198 -7.54 -3.23 9.55
N TYR A 199 -8.82 -3.38 9.18
CA TYR A 199 -9.33 -3.19 7.83
C TYR A 199 -10.51 -2.22 7.83
N PHE A 200 -10.47 -1.25 6.93
CA PHE A 200 -11.54 -0.30 6.70
C PHE A 200 -12.01 -0.31 5.24
N ASP A 201 -13.32 -0.35 5.06
CA ASP A 201 -14.02 -0.22 3.79
C ASP A 201 -13.98 1.24 3.26
N CYS A 202 -14.49 1.46 2.06
CA CYS A 202 -14.54 2.77 1.41
C CYS A 202 -15.55 3.72 2.08
N MET A 203 -16.70 3.19 2.50
CA MET A 203 -17.72 3.93 3.23
C MET A 203 -17.30 4.13 4.69
N ALA A 204 -17.63 5.29 5.27
CA ALA A 204 -17.31 5.58 6.67
C ALA A 204 -18.13 4.74 7.67
N VAL A 205 -19.34 4.33 7.26
CA VAL A 205 -20.24 3.49 8.06
C VAL A 205 -20.55 2.23 7.27
N SER A 206 -19.66 1.23 7.38
CA SER A 206 -19.85 -0.09 6.77
C SER A 206 -19.79 -1.19 7.82
N TYR A 207 -20.67 -2.19 7.74
CA TYR A 207 -20.57 -3.38 8.58
C TYR A 207 -19.36 -4.26 8.24
N ARG A 208 -18.66 -3.95 7.13
CA ARG A 208 -17.52 -4.73 6.62
C ARG A 208 -16.18 -4.29 7.21
N HIS A 209 -16.15 -3.21 8.00
CA HIS A 209 -14.97 -2.83 8.76
C HIS A 209 -14.57 -3.96 9.72
N VAL A 210 -13.28 -4.26 9.80
CA VAL A 210 -12.73 -5.26 10.72
C VAL A 210 -11.69 -4.60 11.60
N VAL A 211 -12.06 -4.34 12.85
CA VAL A 211 -11.16 -3.76 13.85
C VAL A 211 -10.68 -4.87 14.77
N ARG A 212 -9.36 -5.08 14.81
CA ARG A 212 -8.67 -6.06 15.66
C ARG A 212 -7.91 -5.38 16.79
N HIS A 213 -7.29 -4.24 16.48
CA HIS A 213 -6.50 -3.46 17.41
C HIS A 213 -7.24 -2.17 17.72
N TRP A 214 -7.55 -1.98 18.99
CA TRP A 214 -8.20 -0.78 19.50
C TRP A 214 -7.22 0.01 20.38
N PRO A 215 -7.24 1.36 20.36
CA PRO A 215 -6.46 2.15 21.31
C PRO A 215 -6.93 1.86 22.75
N LEU A 216 -6.09 1.17 23.53
CA LEU A 216 -6.37 0.85 24.93
C LEU A 216 -6.55 2.09 25.83
N GLY A 217 -6.13 3.27 25.36
CA GLY A 217 -6.31 4.55 26.07
C GLY A 217 -7.71 5.16 25.98
N SER A 218 -8.62 4.63 25.14
CA SER A 218 -9.96 5.21 25.00
C SER A 218 -10.94 4.80 26.11
N VAL A 219 -10.56 3.87 26.99
CA VAL A 219 -11.36 3.50 28.18
C VAL A 219 -11.37 4.65 29.20
N TYR A 220 -10.41 5.58 29.09
CA TYR A 220 -10.26 6.76 29.97
C TYR A 220 -10.43 8.10 29.22
N SER A 221 -11.10 8.10 28.06
CA SER A 221 -11.53 9.36 27.44
C SER A 221 -12.93 9.73 27.96
N PRO A 222 -13.14 10.88 28.63
CA PRO A 222 -14.43 11.28 29.22
C PRO A 222 -15.54 11.61 28.21
N GLY A 223 -15.38 11.24 26.93
CA GLY A 223 -16.35 11.50 25.86
C GLY A 223 -16.78 10.27 25.07
N ILE A 224 -16.28 9.06 25.37
CA ILE A 224 -16.70 7.82 24.70
C ILE A 224 -17.53 7.02 25.69
N VAL A 225 -18.85 7.27 25.70
CA VAL A 225 -19.80 6.44 26.43
C VAL A 225 -19.79 5.05 25.80
N PRO A 226 -19.50 3.97 26.56
CA PRO A 226 -19.67 2.62 26.05
C PRO A 226 -21.12 2.47 25.63
N ARG A 227 -21.36 2.12 24.36
CA ARG A 227 -22.72 1.87 23.86
C ARG A 227 -23.30 0.73 24.68
N ARG A 228 -24.22 1.04 25.60
CA ARG A 228 -25.05 0.06 26.31
C ARG A 228 -25.62 -0.88 25.25
N ASN A 229 -25.42 -2.18 25.43
CA ASN A 229 -26.04 -3.20 24.61
C ASN A 229 -27.55 -2.94 24.60
N PHE A 230 -28.08 -2.41 23.50
CA PHE A 230 -29.51 -2.44 23.27
C PHE A 230 -29.85 -3.91 23.03
N SER A 231 -30.32 -4.56 24.08
CA SER A 231 -31.08 -5.79 24.00
C SER A 231 -32.24 -5.53 23.03
N TYR A 232 -32.12 -6.10 21.83
CA TYR A 232 -33.15 -6.08 20.81
C TYR A 232 -34.35 -6.84 21.36
N VAL A 233 -35.41 -6.14 21.76
CA VAL A 233 -36.69 -6.77 22.10
C VAL A 233 -37.40 -7.07 20.79
N PRO A 234 -37.65 -8.34 20.43
CA PRO A 234 -38.33 -8.68 19.19
C PRO A 234 -39.74 -8.10 19.19
N ARG A 235 -40.11 -7.46 18.08
CA ARG A 235 -41.39 -6.77 17.86
C ARG A 235 -42.52 -7.76 17.54
N TYR A 236 -42.79 -8.71 18.46
CA TYR A 236 -43.87 -9.71 18.31
C TYR A 236 -44.98 -9.60 19.37
N SER A 237 -44.95 -8.60 20.24
CA SER A 237 -45.90 -8.45 21.36
C SER A 237 -46.85 -7.25 21.22
N LEU A 238 -47.22 -6.86 19.98
CA LEU A 238 -48.10 -5.70 19.73
C LEU A 238 -49.40 -6.06 19.00
N TYR A 239 -49.78 -7.33 18.92
CA TYR A 239 -51.04 -7.79 18.32
C TYR A 239 -51.69 -8.93 19.11
N GLN A 240 -51.81 -8.78 20.44
CA GLN A 240 -52.56 -9.75 21.26
C GLN A 240 -53.23 -9.06 22.45
N GLU A 241 -53.87 -7.91 22.23
CA GLU A 241 -54.62 -7.22 23.30
C GLU A 241 -55.69 -6.27 22.74
N ASP A 242 -56.52 -6.73 21.80
CA ASP A 242 -57.74 -6.02 21.36
C ASP A 242 -58.88 -7.02 21.06
N ASP A 243 -59.05 -8.03 21.91
CA ASP A 243 -60.21 -8.96 21.83
C ASP A 243 -60.61 -9.45 23.22
N VAL A 244 -61.00 -8.54 24.13
CA VAL A 244 -62.05 -8.78 25.16
C VAL A 244 -62.63 -7.43 25.58
N MET A 245 -63.96 -7.36 25.67
CA MET A 245 -64.82 -6.34 26.32
C MET A 245 -65.58 -5.39 25.36
N VAL A 246 -66.69 -5.86 24.77
CA VAL A 246 -68.10 -5.62 25.20
C VAL A 246 -69.02 -6.30 24.18
#